data_AF-A0AAJ2D9P4-F1
#
_entry.id   AF-A0AAJ2D9P4-F1
#
_cell.length_a   1.000
_cell.length_b   1.000
_cell.length_c   1.000
_cell.angle_alpha   90.00
_cell.angle_beta   90.00
_cell.angle_gamma   90.00
#
_symmetry.space_group_name_H-M   'P 1'
#
loop_
_entity.id
_entity.type
_entity.pdbx_description
1 polymer ?
#
loop_
_entity_poly.entity_id
_entity_poly.type
_entity_poly.pdbx_seq_one_letter_code
_entity_poly.pdbx_strand_id
1 'polypeptide(L)' 'MICKDDKKTLALYSGLALLFIYPLIQAGVFYRDDLDRAITGQYGWRGLGRPIADILMKILSASGRYNLDLFPYTMIA' A
#
# COMPACT_ATOMS: atom_id res chain seq x y z
N MET A 1 16.80 12.97 12.85
CA MET A 1 17.63 11.97 13.55
C MET A 1 16.68 11.10 14.35
N ILE A 2 16.50 9.82 14.00
CA ILE A 2 15.57 8.91 14.71
C ILE A 2 16.27 8.41 15.98
N CYS A 3 15.73 8.71 17.15
CA CYS A 3 16.26 8.25 18.43
C CYS A 3 16.07 6.73 18.60
N LYS A 4 16.82 6.09 19.50
CA LYS A 4 16.68 4.63 19.77
C LYS A 4 15.27 4.26 20.25
N ASP A 5 14.62 5.12 21.01
CA ASP A 5 13.26 4.89 21.52
C ASP A 5 12.20 5.04 20.41
N ASP A 6 12.45 5.90 19.43
CA ASP A 6 11.58 6.04 18.25
C ASP A 6 11.57 4.76 17.42
N LYS A 7 12.70 4.03 17.34
CA LYS A 7 12.78 2.76 16.61
C LYS A 7 11.93 1.66 17.26
N LYS A 8 11.97 1.57 18.59
CA LYS A 8 11.15 0.61 19.35
C LYS A 8 9.66 0.93 19.20
N THR A 9 9.32 2.20 19.31
CA THR A 9 7.95 2.70 19.16
C THR A 9 7.41 2.43 17.75
N LEU A 10 8.22 2.71 16.72
CA LEU A 10 7.88 2.40 15.33
C LEU A 10 7.68 0.89 15.12
N ALA A 11 8.59 0.05 15.63
CA ALA A 11 8.46 -1.39 15.52
C ALA A 11 7.18 -1.91 16.19
N LEU A 12 6.84 -1.40 17.37
CA LEU A 12 5.62 -1.74 18.09
C LEU A 12 4.36 -1.35 17.28
N TYR A 13 4.27 -0.12 16.80
CA TYR A 13 3.10 0.32 16.03
C TYR A 13 2.97 -0.38 14.67
N SER A 14 4.09 -0.64 13.98
CA SER A 14 4.08 -1.45 12.77
C SER A 14 3.62 -2.88 13.05
N GLY A 15 4.05 -3.48 14.17
CA GLY A 15 3.59 -4.80 14.59
C GLY A 15 2.08 -4.84 14.88
N LEU A 16 1.56 -3.85 15.60
CA LEU A 16 0.12 -3.73 15.85
C LEU A 16 -0.69 -3.51 14.57
N ALA A 17 -0.18 -2.71 13.63
CA ALA A 17 -0.80 -2.53 12.32
C ALA A 17 -0.83 -3.85 11.53
N LEU A 18 0.24 -4.63 11.56
CA LEU A 18 0.29 -5.94 10.91
C LEU A 18 -0.71 -6.93 11.52
N LEU A 19 -0.86 -6.96 12.84
CA LEU A 19 -1.88 -7.81 13.49
C LEU A 19 -3.31 -7.47 13.03
N PHE A 20 -3.57 -6.20 12.72
CA PHE A 20 -4.85 -5.76 12.17
C PHE A 20 -5.01 -6.10 10.67
N ILE A 21 -3.96 -5.89 9.87
CA ILE A 21 -4.00 -6.07 8.41
C ILE A 21 -3.94 -7.56 8.02
N TYR A 22 -3.19 -8.38 8.75
CA TYR A 22 -2.92 -9.78 8.38
C TYR A 22 -4.19 -10.64 8.21
N PRO A 23 -5.19 -10.61 9.11
CA PRO A 23 -6.44 -11.36 8.89
C PRO A 23 -7.19 -10.94 7.63
N LEU A 24 -7.12 -9.66 7.25
CA LEU A 24 -7.79 -9.13 6.05
C LEU A 24 -7.11 -9.64 4.77
N ILE A 25 -5.78 -9.76 4.78
CA ILE A 25 -5.02 -10.40 3.69
C ILE A 25 -5.41 -11.88 3.56
N GLN A 26 -5.46 -12.62 4.67
CA GLN A 26 -5.79 -14.07 4.64
C GLN A 26 -7.23 -14.35 4.21
N ALA A 27 -8.17 -13.43 4.47
CA ALA A 27 -9.56 -13.58 4.05
C ALA A 27 -9.75 -13.51 2.52
N GLY A 28 -8.72 -13.11 1.76
CA GLY A 28 -8.81 -13.00 0.30
C GLY A 28 -9.79 -11.92 -0.17
N VAL A 29 -10.09 -10.94 0.68
CA VAL A 29 -11.02 -9.86 0.35
C VAL A 29 -10.26 -8.71 -0.30
N PHE A 30 -10.69 -8.30 -1.49
CA PHE A 30 -10.14 -7.12 -2.15
C PHE A 30 -10.63 -5.85 -1.45
N TYR A 31 -9.69 -4.99 -1.06
CA TYR A 31 -10.03 -3.67 -0.57
C TYR A 31 -10.66 -2.86 -1.68
N ARG A 32 -11.77 -2.18 -1.36
CA ARG A 32 -12.52 -1.37 -2.33
C ARG A 32 -11.65 -0.27 -2.96
N ASP A 33 -10.75 0.34 -2.19
CA ASP A 33 -9.85 1.39 -2.69
C ASP A 33 -8.88 0.84 -3.75
N ASP A 34 -8.35 -0.36 -3.52
CA ASP A 34 -7.45 -1.01 -4.47
C ASP A 34 -8.19 -1.45 -5.74
N LEU A 35 -9.40 -2.01 -5.59
CA LEU A 35 -10.25 -2.39 -6.72
C LEU A 35 -10.64 -1.18 -7.57
N ASP A 36 -11.07 -0.08 -6.95
CA ASP A 36 -11.42 1.15 -7.65
C ASP A 36 -10.22 1.71 -8.43
N ARG A 37 -9.02 1.69 -7.84
CA ARG A 37 -7.80 2.14 -8.52
C ARG A 37 -7.35 1.22 -9.63
N ALA A 38 -7.53 -0.09 -9.48
CA ALA A 38 -7.25 -1.07 -10.54
C ALA A 38 -8.18 -0.88 -11.75
N ILE A 39 -9.45 -0.56 -11.51
CA ILE A 39 -10.45 -0.31 -12.56
C ILE A 39 -10.24 1.06 -13.22
N THR A 40 -9.98 2.10 -12.43
CA THR A 40 -9.90 3.49 -12.93
C THR A 40 -8.52 3.91 -13.40
N GLY A 41 -7.47 3.17 -13.04
CA GLY A 41 -6.07 3.51 -13.31
C GLY A 41 -5.58 4.75 -12.58
N GLN A 42 -6.29 5.22 -11.56
CA GLN A 42 -5.95 6.44 -10.82
C GLN A 42 -4.96 6.17 -9.69
N TYR A 43 -3.97 7.04 -9.53
CA TYR A 43 -3.14 7.07 -8.32
C TYR A 43 -3.94 7.69 -7.16
N GLY A 44 -4.44 8.91 -7.31
CA GLY A 44 -5.37 9.55 -6.37
C GLY A 44 -4.87 9.84 -4.94
N TRP A 45 -3.77 9.26 -4.48
CA TRP A 45 -3.25 9.49 -3.12
C TRP A 45 -2.69 10.90 -2.95
N ARG A 46 -2.11 11.51 -4.00
CA ARG A 46 -1.68 12.91 -3.97
C ARG A 46 -2.81 13.88 -3.61
N GLY A 47 -4.03 13.67 -4.11
CA GLY A 47 -5.21 14.49 -3.78
C GLY A 47 -5.67 14.34 -2.33
N LEU A 48 -5.27 13.25 -1.67
CA LEU A 48 -5.59 12.90 -0.28
C LEU A 48 -4.43 13.20 0.68
N GLY A 49 -3.45 14.02 0.26
CA GLY A 49 -2.30 14.41 1.09
C GLY A 49 -1.21 13.34 1.23
N ARG A 50 -1.24 12.29 0.40
CA ARG A 50 -0.28 11.16 0.42
C ARG A 50 0.53 11.09 -0.89
N PRO A 51 1.30 12.13 -1.25
CA PRO A 51 2.03 12.18 -2.53
C PRO A 51 3.13 11.13 -2.65
N ILE A 52 3.69 10.66 -1.54
CA ILE A 52 4.71 9.60 -1.53
C ILE A 52 4.11 8.26 -1.97
N ALA A 53 2.83 8.01 -1.69
CA ALA A 53 2.16 6.78 -2.12
C ALA A 53 2.07 6.71 -3.66
N ASP A 54 1.77 7.82 -4.35
CA ASP A 54 1.80 7.86 -5.82
C ASP A 54 3.19 7.47 -6.37
N ILE A 55 4.27 7.98 -5.77
CA ILE A 55 5.65 7.71 -6.21
C ILE A 55 6.00 6.25 -5.97
N LEU A 56 5.68 5.73 -4.79
CA LEU A 56 5.91 4.33 -4.44
C LEU A 56 5.18 3.41 -5.42
N MET A 57 3.90 3.67 -5.67
CA MET A 57 3.10 2.84 -6.57
C MET A 57 3.60 2.89 -8.01
N LYS A 58 4.08 4.03 -8.51
CA LYS A 58 4.73 4.12 -9.84
C LYS A 58 5.93 3.19 -9.96
N ILE A 59 6.77 3.15 -8.92
CA ILE A 59 7.97 2.32 -8.90
C ILE A 59 7.58 0.85 -8.85
N LEU A 60 6.68 0.47 -7.94
CA LEU A 60 6.27 -0.91 -7.73
C LEU A 60 5.52 -1.50 -8.93
N SER A 61 4.66 -0.70 -9.57
CA SER A 61 3.90 -1.12 -10.75
C SER A 61 4.66 -0.96 -12.07
N ALA A 62 5.89 -0.43 -12.02
CA ALA A 62 6.66 -0.02 -13.20
C ALA A 62 5.81 0.78 -14.20
N SER A 63 4.90 1.61 -13.69
CA SER A 63 3.88 2.30 -14.49
C SER A 63 4.08 3.81 -14.53
N GLY A 64 3.58 4.42 -15.60
CA GLY A 64 3.80 5.82 -15.91
C GLY A 64 2.62 6.72 -15.51
N ARG A 65 1.85 7.12 -16.51
CA ARG A 65 0.74 8.08 -16.34
C ARG A 65 -0.46 7.49 -15.62
N TYR A 66 -0.70 6.19 -15.79
CA TYR A 66 -1.79 5.45 -15.17
C TYR A 66 -1.21 4.45 -14.18
N ASN A 67 -1.95 4.20 -13.10
CA ASN A 67 -1.66 3.13 -12.17
C ASN A 67 -2.09 1.81 -12.82
N LEU A 68 -1.13 0.99 -13.23
CA LEU A 68 -1.43 -0.32 -13.81
C LEU A 68 -1.73 -1.32 -12.68
N ASP A 69 -2.73 -2.16 -12.91
CA ASP A 69 -3.01 -3.26 -12.00
C ASP A 69 -1.79 -4.19 -11.93
N LEU A 70 -1.39 -4.53 -10.71
CA LEU A 70 -0.29 -5.42 -10.40
C LEU A 70 -0.73 -6.89 -10.44
N PHE A 71 -2.01 -7.18 -10.61
CA PHE A 71 -2.50 -8.53 -10.82
C PHE A 71 -1.84 -9.18 -12.07
N PRO A 72 -1.43 -10.46 -12.01
CA PRO A 72 -1.50 -11.41 -10.90
C PRO A 72 -0.22 -11.45 -10.04
N TYR A 73 0.68 -10.48 -10.14
CA TYR A 73 1.98 -10.50 -9.44
C TYR A 73 1.82 -10.63 -7.93
N THR A 74 0.75 -10.07 -7.36
CA THR A 74 0.39 -10.20 -5.94
C THR A 74 -0.08 -11.61 -5.54
N MET A 75 -0.40 -12.47 -6.50
CA MET A 75 -0.85 -13.86 -6.27
C MET A 75 0.26 -14.90 -6.40
N ILE A 76 1.43 -14.51 -6.92
CA ILE A 76 2.60 -15.39 -7.00
C ILE A 76 3.39 -15.19 -5.68
N ALA A 77 2.89 -15.81 -4.61
CA ALA A 77 3.54 -15.87 -3.29
C ALA A 77 3.53 -17.30 -2.78
#